data_AF-A0A4V3N8C2-F1
#
_entry.id   AF-A0A4V3N8C2-F1
#
_cell.length_a   1.000
_cell.length_b   1.000
_cell.length_c   1.000
_cell.angle_alpha   90.00
_cell.angle_beta   90.00
_cell.angle_gamma   90.00
#
_symmetry.space_group_name_H-M   'P 1'
#
loop_
_entity.id
_entity.type
_entity.pdbx_description
1 polymer ?
#
loop_
_entity_poly.entity_id
_entity_poly.type
_entity_poly.pdbx_seq_one_letter_code
_entity_poly.pdbx_strand_id
1 'polypeptide(L)'
;MRFTGVDIPYDAVITSAYIQFQAQNTSTGAVSLLIRGESDEAVPFETEKSDVTSRLMTTTSVTWTPPDWTVNNEAALAERTPNLSAIVQEIINQPGYLQLNDMAFV
;
A
#
# COMPACT_ATOMS: atom_id res chain seq x y z
N MET A 1 0.85 -6.19 -1.52
CA MET A 1 2.21 -5.81 -2.00
C MET A 1 3.11 -5.61 -0.79
N ARG A 2 4.37 -6.07 -0.83
CA ARG A 2 5.32 -5.95 0.28
C ARG A 2 6.59 -5.26 -0.17
N PHE A 3 7.08 -4.33 0.64
CA PHE A 3 8.29 -3.55 0.46
C PHE A 3 9.24 -3.88 1.61
N THR A 4 10.50 -4.19 1.29
CA THR A 4 11.48 -4.60 2.29
C THR A 4 12.49 -3.49 2.58
N GLY A 5 12.97 -3.39 3.81
CA GLY A 5 14.03 -2.46 4.18
C GLY A 5 13.60 -1.01 4.00
N VAL A 6 12.38 -0.66 4.44
CA VAL A 6 11.84 0.68 4.23
C VAL A 6 12.61 1.68 5.10
N ASP A 7 13.41 2.51 4.45
CA ASP A 7 14.32 3.46 5.09
C ASP A 7 13.60 4.74 5.55
N ILE A 8 12.64 4.57 6.47
CA ILE A 8 11.88 5.64 7.09
C ILE A 8 12.09 5.54 8.60
N PRO A 9 12.59 6.59 9.29
CA PRO A 9 12.74 6.58 10.74
C PRO A 9 11.37 6.78 11.43
N TYR A 10 11.28 6.33 12.70
CA TYR A 10 10.02 6.34 13.47
C TYR A 10 9.48 7.75 13.78
N ASP A 11 10.30 8.79 13.69
CA ASP A 11 9.94 10.20 13.94
C ASP A 11 9.72 11.00 12.65
N ALA A 12 9.73 10.34 11.49
CA ALA A 12 9.47 10.99 10.22
C ALA A 12 8.05 11.56 10.12
N VAL A 13 7.93 12.69 9.43
CA VAL A 13 6.65 13.23 8.98
C VAL A 13 6.46 12.84 7.52
N ILE A 14 5.46 12.00 7.23
CA ILE A 14 5.19 11.55 5.87
C ILE A 14 4.37 12.60 5.13
N THR A 15 5.02 13.33 4.24
CA THR A 15 4.37 14.38 3.43
C THR A 15 3.57 13.81 2.27
N SER A 16 4.05 12.73 1.66
CA SER A 16 3.37 12.01 0.58
C SER A 16 3.88 10.57 0.47
N ALA A 17 2.97 9.65 0.18
CA ALA A 17 3.30 8.29 -0.22
C ALA A 17 2.29 7.83 -1.28
N TYR A 18 2.71 7.04 -2.25
CA TYR A 18 1.82 6.44 -3.25
C TYR A 18 2.46 5.19 -3.84
N ILE A 19 1.63 4.29 -4.35
CA ILE A 19 2.07 3.17 -5.17
C ILE A 19 1.78 3.52 -6.63
N GLN A 20 2.80 3.36 -7.48
CA GLN A 20 2.65 3.49 -8.92
C GLN A 20 2.45 2.11 -9.52
N PHE A 21 1.30 1.88 -10.15
CA PHE A 21 1.05 0.69 -10.96
C PHE A 21 1.37 0.95 -12.42
N GLN A 22 1.45 -0.15 -13.18
CA GLN A 22 1.48 -0.17 -14.63
C GLN A 22 0.35 -1.06 -15.12
N ALA A 23 -0.47 -0.56 -16.04
CA ALA A 23 -1.55 -1.32 -16.64
C ALA A 23 -0.98 -2.47 -17.48
N GLN A 24 -1.29 -3.72 -17.15
CA GLN A 24 -0.89 -4.84 -18.02
C GLN A 24 -1.75 -4.87 -19.30
N ASN A 25 -3.04 -4.58 -19.16
CA ASN A 25 -4.03 -4.54 -20.24
C ASN A 25 -5.00 -3.37 -20.03
N THR A 26 -5.77 -3.05 -21.06
CA THR A 26 -6.90 -2.13 -20.94
C THR A 26 -8.07 -2.77 -20.19
N SER A 27 -8.71 -2.01 -19.30
CA SER A 27 -9.93 -2.40 -18.63
C SER A 27 -10.77 -1.17 -18.31
N THR A 28 -12.08 -1.29 -18.51
CA THR A 28 -13.04 -0.20 -18.32
C THR A 28 -14.15 -0.64 -17.37
N GLY A 29 -14.68 0.29 -16.59
CA GLY A 29 -15.75 0.06 -15.65
C GLY A 29 -15.39 0.54 -14.25
N ALA A 30 -16.41 0.98 -13.51
CA ALA A 30 -16.22 1.49 -12.16
C ALA A 30 -15.67 0.40 -11.23
N VAL A 31 -14.56 0.71 -10.57
CA VAL A 31 -13.96 -0.11 -9.52
C VAL A 31 -13.67 0.76 -8.30
N SER A 32 -13.82 0.19 -7.12
CA SER A 32 -13.47 0.83 -5.85
C SER A 32 -12.63 -0.15 -5.04
N LEU A 33 -11.42 0.29 -4.69
CA LEU A 33 -10.45 -0.49 -3.93
C LEU A 33 -10.26 0.18 -2.57
N LEU A 34 -10.24 -0.60 -1.50
CA LEU A 34 -9.89 -0.12 -0.18
C LEU A 34 -8.47 -0.56 0.15
N ILE A 35 -7.55 0.40 0.24
CA ILE A 35 -6.14 0.16 0.55
C ILE A 35 -5.94 0.26 2.05
N ARG A 36 -5.28 -0.74 2.63
CA ARG A 36 -4.81 -0.75 4.02
C ARG A 36 -3.34 -1.11 4.10
N GLY A 37 -2.69 -0.74 5.19
CA GLY A 37 -1.38 -1.25 5.55
C GLY A 37 -1.50 -2.44 6.50
N GLU A 38 -0.52 -3.34 6.49
CA GLU A 38 -0.27 -4.22 7.63
C GLU A 38 0.28 -3.38 8.79
N SER A 39 -0.26 -3.53 9.99
CA SER A 39 0.12 -2.69 11.13
C SER A 39 1.37 -3.16 11.86
N ASP A 40 1.76 -4.42 11.70
CA ASP A 40 2.99 -4.98 12.26
C ASP A 40 4.11 -4.97 11.21
N GLU A 41 5.33 -5.37 11.62
CA GLU A 41 6.42 -5.61 10.66
C GLU A 41 5.96 -6.66 9.63
N ALA A 42 5.97 -6.28 8.35
CA ALA A 42 5.43 -7.11 7.30
C ALA A 42 6.35 -8.30 7.03
N VAL A 43 6.07 -9.45 7.63
CA VAL A 43 6.75 -10.72 7.31
C VAL A 43 6.44 -11.17 5.87
N PRO A 44 7.27 -12.03 5.24
CA PRO A 44 6.98 -12.55 3.91
C PRO A 44 5.58 -13.15 3.81
N PHE A 45 4.96 -13.03 2.63
CA PHE A 45 3.68 -13.71 2.38
C PHE A 45 3.94 -15.21 2.20
N GLU A 46 3.12 -16.01 2.84
CA GLU A 46 3.19 -17.47 2.80
C GLU A 46 2.07 -18.03 1.93
N THR A 47 2.22 -19.29 1.49
CA THR A 47 1.19 -19.95 0.67
C THR A 47 0.01 -20.49 1.49
N GLU A 48 0.03 -20.27 2.80
CA GLU A 48 -1.01 -20.73 3.72
C GLU A 48 -2.33 -20.00 3.47
N LYS A 49 -3.44 -20.73 3.70
CA LYS A 49 -4.77 -20.17 3.53
C LYS A 49 -4.96 -18.99 4.49
N SER A 50 -5.46 -17.88 3.94
CA SER A 50 -5.80 -16.67 4.67
C SER A 50 -4.63 -15.82 5.17
N ASP A 51 -3.37 -16.13 4.83
CA ASP A 51 -2.18 -15.38 5.29
C ASP A 51 -2.36 -13.86 5.18
N VAL A 52 -2.79 -13.36 4.02
CA VAL A 52 -3.05 -11.93 3.80
C VAL A 52 -4.24 -11.41 4.61
N THR A 53 -5.34 -12.16 4.65
CA THR A 53 -6.60 -11.71 5.27
C THR A 53 -6.62 -11.81 6.79
N SER A 54 -5.73 -12.58 7.40
CA SER A 54 -5.62 -12.73 8.86
C SER A 54 -4.62 -11.76 9.51
N ARG A 55 -3.83 -11.04 8.70
CA ARG A 55 -2.87 -10.04 9.21
C ARG A 55 -3.60 -8.88 9.88
N LEU A 56 -2.96 -8.31 10.89
CA LEU A 56 -3.46 -7.10 11.54
C LEU A 56 -3.26 -5.92 10.59
N MET A 57 -4.33 -5.17 10.36
CA MET A 57 -4.34 -4.06 9.41
C MET A 57 -4.40 -2.72 10.14
N THR A 58 -3.91 -1.68 9.49
CA THR A 58 -4.12 -0.30 9.91
C THR A 58 -5.62 0.00 10.04
N THR A 59 -5.94 0.85 11.01
CA THR A 59 -7.26 1.44 11.17
C THR A 59 -7.53 2.48 10.09
N THR A 60 -6.51 3.23 9.69
CA THR A 60 -6.52 4.11 8.54
C THR A 60 -6.62 3.29 7.27
N SER A 61 -7.45 3.75 6.33
CA SER A 61 -7.57 3.18 5.01
C SER A 61 -7.81 4.30 3.99
N VAL A 62 -7.45 4.04 2.74
CA VAL A 62 -7.63 4.97 1.64
C VAL A 62 -8.43 4.28 0.55
N THR A 63 -9.53 4.89 0.12
CA THR A 63 -10.28 4.41 -1.04
C THR A 63 -9.62 4.89 -2.32
N TRP A 64 -9.35 3.98 -3.25
CA TRP A 64 -8.88 4.28 -4.59
C TRP A 64 -9.91 3.84 -5.62
N THR A 65 -10.41 4.82 -6.38
CA THR A 65 -11.28 4.62 -7.54
C THR A 65 -10.51 5.04 -8.80
N PRO A 66 -9.63 4.17 -9.35
CA PRO A 66 -8.92 4.50 -10.57
C PRO A 66 -9.91 4.76 -11.71
N PRO A 67 -9.60 5.68 -12.64
CA PRO A 67 -10.35 5.80 -13.88
C PRO A 67 -10.09 4.57 -14.76
N ASP A 68 -10.83 4.47 -15.86
CA ASP A 68 -10.63 3.44 -16.87
C ASP A 68 -9.19 3.46 -17.41
N TRP A 69 -8.54 2.29 -17.45
CA TRP A 69 -7.21 2.14 -18.05
C TRP A 69 -7.39 1.77 -19.51
N THR A 70 -7.14 2.73 -20.40
CA THR A 70 -7.44 2.60 -21.85
C THR A 70 -6.21 2.37 -22.72
N VAL A 71 -5.01 2.35 -22.12
CA VAL A 71 -3.74 2.14 -22.81
C VAL A 71 -2.98 1.00 -22.14
N ASN A 72 -2.52 0.04 -22.96
CA ASN A 72 -1.69 -1.06 -22.47
C ASN A 72 -0.31 -0.56 -22.04
N ASN A 73 0.22 -1.12 -20.95
CA ASN A 73 1.54 -0.81 -20.38
C ASN A 73 1.71 0.65 -19.93
N GLU A 74 0.62 1.42 -19.78
CA GLU A 74 0.67 2.78 -19.25
C GLU A 74 0.96 2.77 -17.74
N ALA A 75 1.76 3.72 -17.27
CA ALA A 75 2.10 3.93 -15.87
C ALA A 75 2.06 5.44 -15.56
N ALA A 76 0.90 6.05 -15.84
CA ALA A 76 0.65 7.47 -15.67
C ALA A 76 -0.04 7.75 -14.33
N LEU A 77 -0.62 8.96 -14.19
CA LEU A 77 -1.32 9.36 -12.97
C LEU A 77 -2.60 8.55 -12.72
N ALA A 78 -3.21 7.99 -13.76
CA ALA A 78 -4.39 7.13 -13.65
C ALA A 78 -4.09 5.79 -12.94
N GLU A 79 -2.85 5.31 -13.04
CA GLU A 79 -2.37 4.07 -12.43
C GLU A 79 -1.70 4.31 -11.06
N ARG A 80 -1.77 5.55 -10.54
CA ARG A 80 -1.21 5.90 -9.23
C ARG A 80 -2.30 5.89 -8.17
N THR A 81 -2.00 5.32 -7.00
CA THR A 81 -2.90 5.44 -5.84
C THR A 81 -3.07 6.89 -5.40
N PRO A 82 -4.13 7.22 -4.64
CA PRO A 82 -4.17 8.46 -3.89
C PRO A 82 -3.05 8.49 -2.84
N ASN A 83 -2.93 9.62 -2.14
CA ASN A 83 -1.92 9.76 -1.10
C ASN A 83 -2.16 8.76 0.05
N LEU A 84 -1.20 7.88 0.28
CA LEU A 84 -1.17 6.86 1.32
C LEU A 84 -0.41 7.32 2.58
N SER A 85 -0.01 8.60 2.65
CA SER A 85 0.81 9.10 3.76
C SER A 85 0.20 8.84 5.14
N ALA A 86 -1.13 8.88 5.27
CA ALA A 86 -1.81 8.60 6.52
C ALA A 86 -1.65 7.12 6.96
N ILE A 87 -1.67 6.17 6.02
CA ILE A 87 -1.41 4.75 6.30
C ILE A 87 0.04 4.57 6.72
N VAL A 88 0.99 5.14 5.97
CA VAL A 88 2.42 5.04 6.29
C VAL A 88 2.72 5.68 7.65
N GLN A 89 2.13 6.85 7.92
CA GLN A 89 2.29 7.54 9.20
C GLN A 89 1.76 6.69 10.35
N GLU A 90 0.62 6.01 10.18
CA GLU A 90 0.11 5.09 11.20
C GLU A 90 1.09 3.95 11.48
N ILE A 91 1.64 3.31 10.45
CA ILE A 91 2.61 2.21 10.58
C ILE A 91 3.86 2.66 11.34
N ILE A 92 4.48 3.78 10.94
CA ILE A 92 5.73 4.23 11.59
C ILE A 92 5.52 4.74 13.03
N ASN A 93 4.28 5.12 13.36
CA ASN A 93 3.90 5.51 14.72
C ASN A 93 3.62 4.30 15.64
N GLN A 94 3.61 3.06 15.12
CA GLN A 94 3.36 1.88 15.94
C GLN A 94 4.50 1.63 16.93
N PRO A 95 4.18 1.23 18.17
CA PRO A 95 5.21 0.82 19.12
C PRO A 95 6.06 -0.31 18.56
N GLY A 96 7.38 -0.13 18.57
CA GLY A 96 8.32 -1.15 18.07
C GLY A 96 8.63 -1.06 16.57
N TYR A 97 8.09 -0.07 15.84
CA TYR A 97 8.56 0.23 14.49
C TYR A 97 10.05 0.62 14.54
N LEU A 98 10.86 0.00 13.69
CA LEU A 98 12.27 0.32 13.50
C LEU A 98 12.51 0.76 12.05
N GLN A 99 13.51 1.62 11.85
CA GLN A 99 14.00 1.95 10.51
C GLN A 99 14.44 0.66 9.81
N LEU A 100 14.15 0.54 8.52
CA LEU A 100 14.34 -0.67 7.71
C LEU A 100 13.34 -1.80 8.00
N ASN A 101 12.27 -1.55 8.77
CA ASN A 101 11.16 -2.48 8.83
C ASN A 101 10.55 -2.69 7.44
N ASP A 102 9.99 -3.87 7.26
CA ASP A 102 9.26 -4.21 6.06
C ASP A 102 7.81 -3.70 6.18
N MET A 103 7.23 -3.24 5.08
CA MET A 103 5.86 -2.74 5.02
C MET A 103 5.05 -3.47 3.97
N ALA A 104 3.78 -3.72 4.25
CA ALA A 104 2.85 -4.29 3.28
C ALA A 104 1.58 -3.45 3.15
N PHE A 105 1.05 -3.44 1.94
CA PHE A 105 -0.25 -2.86 1.59
C PHE A 105 -1.13 -3.94 0.99
N VAL A 106 -2.39 -3.97 1.40
CA VAL A 106 -3.42 -4.92 0.97
C VAL A 106 -4.60 -4.18 0.37
#